data_AF-X1RA24-F1
#
_entry.id   AF-X1RA24-F1
#
_cell.length_a   1.000
_cell.length_b   1.000
_cell.length_c   1.000
_cell.angle_alpha   90.00
_cell.angle_beta   90.00
_cell.angle_gamma   90.00
#
_symmetry.space_group_name_H-M   'P 1'
#
loop_
_entity.id
_entity.type
_entity.pdbx_description
1 polymer ?
#
loop_
_entity_poly.entity_id
_entity_poly.type
_entity_poly.pdbx_seq_one_letter_code
_entity_poly.pdbx_strand_id
1 'polypeptide(L)'
;YGIRVGTGNTPVAIDDYAVETPIAEGTGAGEMNHQVCTIATSVVAAPSCSFLVSRAMVNNSPAEVTVREAAIYMRMGAYYGCGARDVFGAPQAVPIAGTITVNWTLQVTV
;
A
#
# COMPACT_ATOMS: atom_id res chain seq x y z
N TYR A 1 -9.06 -6.36 -0.95
CA TYR A 1 -8.92 -5.03 -0.31
C TYR A 1 -7.72 -5.07 0.63
N GLY A 2 -7.35 -3.95 1.24
CA GLY A 2 -6.09 -3.77 1.96
C GLY A 2 -5.10 -2.94 1.15
N ILE A 3 -3.83 -2.97 1.56
CA ILE A 3 -2.79 -2.18 0.92
C ILE A 3 -2.46 -2.74 -0.47
N ARG A 4 -2.26 -1.84 -1.43
CA ARG A 4 -1.70 -2.10 -2.78
C ARG A 4 -0.51 -1.17 -3.02
N VAL A 5 0.37 -1.58 -3.92
CA VAL A 5 1.55 -0.82 -4.35
C VAL A 5 1.56 -0.64 -5.86
N GLY A 6 2.33 0.34 -6.33
CA GLY A 6 2.45 0.62 -7.76
C GLY A 6 3.76 1.26 -8.15
N THR A 7 3.88 1.55 -9.45
CA THR A 7 5.04 2.19 -10.08
C THR A 7 4.75 3.61 -10.57
N GLY A 8 3.54 4.12 -10.36
CA GLY A 8 3.17 5.50 -10.68
C GLY A 8 3.93 6.51 -9.84
N ASN A 9 4.11 7.71 -10.39
CA ASN A 9 4.88 8.79 -9.78
C ASN A 9 4.18 10.15 -9.91
N THR A 10 2.96 10.19 -10.40
CA THR A 10 2.16 11.42 -10.43
C THR A 10 1.89 11.86 -8.99
N PRO A 11 2.21 13.11 -8.61
CA PRO A 11 1.98 13.64 -7.28
C PRO A 11 0.53 13.42 -6.82
N VAL A 12 0.36 13.10 -5.54
CA VAL A 12 -0.96 12.82 -4.96
C VAL A 12 -1.89 14.01 -5.15
N ALA A 13 -3.09 13.73 -5.62
CA ALA A 13 -4.20 14.68 -5.69
C ALA A 13 -5.33 14.25 -4.73
N ILE A 14 -6.13 15.22 -4.28
CA ILE A 14 -7.21 14.95 -3.30
C ILE A 14 -8.35 14.10 -3.88
N ASP A 15 -8.48 14.08 -5.20
CA ASP A 15 -9.47 13.31 -5.96
C ASP A 15 -8.92 11.96 -6.47
N ASP A 16 -7.70 11.58 -6.07
CA ASP A 16 -7.14 10.27 -6.37
C ASP A 16 -8.03 9.15 -5.79
N TYR A 17 -8.45 8.24 -6.67
CA TYR A 17 -9.38 7.15 -6.32
C TYR A 17 -8.77 5.75 -6.51
N ALA A 18 -7.52 5.66 -6.98
CA ALA A 18 -6.82 4.41 -7.19
C ALA A 18 -5.29 4.60 -7.23
N VAL A 19 -4.55 3.49 -7.09
CA VAL A 19 -3.14 3.43 -7.48
C VAL A 19 -3.03 3.73 -8.97
N GLU A 20 -2.15 4.66 -9.35
CA GLU A 20 -1.98 5.11 -10.74
C GLU A 20 -1.51 3.98 -11.65
N THR A 21 -0.38 3.34 -11.31
CA THR A 21 0.14 2.20 -12.08
C THR A 21 0.32 1.00 -11.14
N PRO A 22 -0.76 0.23 -10.90
CA PRO A 22 -0.73 -0.84 -9.92
C PRO A 22 0.23 -1.97 -10.31
N ILE A 23 0.99 -2.46 -9.34
CA ILE A 23 1.71 -3.73 -9.44
C ILE A 23 0.69 -4.84 -9.19
N ALA A 24 0.57 -5.77 -10.14
CA ALA A 24 -0.39 -6.86 -10.05
C ALA A 24 0.08 -7.95 -9.07
N GLU A 25 -0.89 -8.70 -8.52
CA GLU A 25 -0.64 -9.92 -7.77
C GLU A 25 -0.11 -10.99 -8.70
N GLY A 26 1.06 -11.56 -8.42
CA GLY A 26 1.57 -12.70 -9.15
C GLY A 26 3.09 -12.84 -9.12
N THR A 27 3.60 -13.61 -10.07
CA THR A 27 5.03 -13.92 -10.24
C THR A 27 5.53 -13.62 -11.65
N GLY A 28 4.69 -13.03 -12.50
CA GLY A 28 5.06 -12.57 -13.82
C GLY A 28 5.99 -11.35 -13.79
N ALA A 29 6.43 -10.93 -14.98
CA ALA A 29 7.29 -9.76 -15.11
C ALA A 29 6.59 -8.50 -14.57
N GLY A 30 7.18 -7.88 -13.55
CA GLY A 30 6.63 -6.68 -12.91
C GLY A 30 5.49 -6.94 -11.94
N GLU A 31 5.19 -8.20 -11.62
CA GLU A 31 4.22 -8.60 -10.60
C GLU A 31 4.91 -8.86 -9.26
N MET A 32 4.16 -8.73 -8.16
CA MET A 32 4.63 -9.07 -6.82
C MET A 32 3.56 -9.86 -6.08
N ASN A 33 3.96 -10.74 -5.17
CA ASN A 33 3.00 -11.45 -4.32
C ASN A 33 2.64 -10.62 -3.09
N HIS A 34 1.39 -10.16 -3.04
CA HIS A 34 0.82 -9.42 -1.91
C HIS A 34 0.39 -10.39 -0.82
N GLN A 35 1.12 -10.37 0.28
CA GLN A 35 0.86 -11.23 1.44
C GLN A 35 -0.44 -10.85 2.15
N VAL A 36 -0.74 -11.52 3.25
CA VAL A 36 -1.89 -11.16 4.09
C VAL A 36 -1.78 -9.70 4.54
N CYS A 37 -2.87 -8.94 4.38
CA CYS A 37 -2.98 -7.61 4.95
C CYS A 37 -3.51 -7.75 6.39
N THR A 38 -2.77 -7.24 7.37
CA THR A 38 -3.14 -7.32 8.78
C THR A 38 -3.58 -5.96 9.30
N ILE A 39 -4.45 -5.97 10.31
CA ILE A 39 -4.94 -4.78 11.00
C ILE A 39 -4.69 -5.01 12.48
N ALA A 40 -3.89 -4.14 13.10
CA ALA A 40 -3.62 -4.18 14.52
C ALA A 40 -4.82 -3.64 15.32
N THR A 41 -4.86 -3.99 16.61
CA THR A 41 -5.81 -3.41 17.55
C THR A 41 -5.62 -1.90 17.66
N SER A 42 -6.72 -1.15 17.78
CA SER A 42 -6.67 0.30 17.96
C SER A 42 -5.93 0.69 19.24
N VAL A 43 -5.23 1.81 19.16
CA VAL A 43 -4.48 2.44 20.26
C VAL A 43 -5.09 3.81 20.52
N VAL A 44 -5.36 4.11 21.79
CA VAL A 44 -5.82 5.43 22.24
C VAL A 44 -4.70 6.10 23.02
N ALA A 45 -4.27 7.26 22.53
CA ALA A 45 -3.30 8.13 23.19
C ALA A 45 -3.83 9.55 23.05
N ALA A 46 -4.64 9.98 24.03
CA ALA A 46 -5.39 11.25 23.96
C ALA A 46 -4.47 12.43 23.54
N PRO A 47 -4.89 13.27 22.59
CA PRO A 47 -6.21 13.35 21.96
C PRO A 47 -6.40 12.46 20.71
N SER A 48 -5.48 11.52 20.46
CA SER A 48 -5.46 10.68 19.26
C SER A 48 -6.03 9.26 19.47
N CYS A 49 -6.60 8.72 18.40
CA CYS A 49 -6.93 7.29 18.26
C CYS A 49 -6.40 6.80 16.90
N SER A 50 -5.72 5.66 16.88
CA SER A 50 -5.12 5.12 15.67
C SER A 50 -5.13 3.60 15.60
N PHE A 51 -4.87 3.05 14.43
CA PHE A 51 -4.55 1.63 14.24
C PHE A 51 -3.58 1.46 13.06
N LEU A 52 -2.76 0.42 13.12
CA LEU A 52 -1.80 0.07 12.07
C LEU A 52 -2.42 -0.95 11.12
N VAL A 53 -2.33 -0.68 9.82
CA VAL A 53 -2.55 -1.65 8.75
C VAL A 53 -1.21 -1.99 8.14
N SER A 54 -0.90 -3.27 8.00
CA SER A 54 0.39 -3.71 7.46
C SER A 54 0.22 -4.74 6.35
N ARG A 55 1.10 -4.68 5.35
CA ARG A 55 1.15 -5.69 4.29
C ARG A 55 2.54 -5.77 3.67
N ALA A 56 3.04 -6.99 3.57
CA ALA A 56 4.28 -7.29 2.84
C ALA A 56 3.98 -7.67 1.39
N MET A 57 4.84 -7.23 0.47
CA MET A 57 4.81 -7.62 -0.95
C MET A 57 6.16 -8.24 -1.29
N VAL A 58 6.14 -9.49 -1.77
CA VAL A 58 7.34 -10.24 -2.10
C VAL A 58 7.59 -10.14 -3.60
N ASN A 59 8.78 -9.72 -4.00
CA ASN A 59 9.16 -9.67 -5.40
C ASN A 59 9.59 -11.06 -5.90
N ASN A 60 8.63 -11.81 -6.45
CA ASN A 60 8.89 -13.06 -7.17
C ASN A 60 8.90 -12.87 -8.70
N SER A 61 8.97 -11.63 -9.18
CA SER A 61 9.22 -11.31 -10.59
C SER A 61 10.62 -11.79 -11.01
N PRO A 62 10.87 -12.07 -12.31
CA PRO A 62 12.21 -12.36 -12.84
C PRO A 62 13.19 -11.18 -12.78
N ALA A 63 12.79 -10.00 -12.33
CA ALA A 63 13.62 -8.80 -12.23
C ALA A 63 13.27 -7.95 -11.00
N GLU A 64 14.15 -7.00 -10.66
CA GLU A 64 13.86 -5.96 -9.68
C GLU A 64 12.59 -5.19 -10.05
N VAL A 65 11.77 -4.86 -9.03
CA VAL A 65 10.58 -4.04 -9.18
C VAL A 65 10.75 -2.78 -8.35
N THR A 66 10.62 -1.61 -8.99
CA THR A 66 10.72 -0.31 -8.31
C THR A 66 9.34 0.18 -7.91
N VAL A 67 9.05 0.13 -6.61
CA VAL A 67 7.80 0.61 -6.03
C VAL A 67 7.90 2.12 -5.76
N ARG A 68 6.88 2.87 -6.12
CA ARG A 68 6.85 4.34 -6.00
C ARG A 68 5.64 4.87 -5.24
N GLU A 69 4.63 4.06 -5.06
CA GLU A 69 3.35 4.48 -4.51
C GLU A 69 2.69 3.34 -3.75
N ALA A 70 1.83 3.72 -2.81
CA ALA A 70 0.94 2.79 -2.13
C ALA A 70 -0.44 3.41 -1.95
N ALA A 71 -1.46 2.56 -1.86
CA ALA A 71 -2.80 2.97 -1.47
C ALA A 71 -3.45 1.94 -0.56
N ILE A 72 -4.33 2.41 0.33
CA ILE A 72 -5.16 1.55 1.17
C ILE A 72 -6.57 1.43 0.60
N TYR A 73 -6.95 0.23 0.22
CA TYR A 73 -8.31 -0.06 -0.25
C TYR A 73 -9.15 -0.60 0.89
N MET A 74 -10.29 0.03 1.16
CA MET A 74 -11.18 -0.31 2.28
C MET A 74 -12.56 -0.68 1.76
N ARG A 75 -13.31 -1.45 2.56
CA ARG A 75 -14.71 -1.74 2.26
C ARG A 75 -15.54 -0.50 2.58
N MET A 76 -16.24 0.03 1.57
CA MET A 76 -17.12 1.20 1.64
C MET A 76 -18.54 0.72 1.29
N GLY A 77 -19.22 0.12 2.26
CA GLY A 77 -20.51 -0.54 2.06
C GLY A 77 -20.41 -1.80 1.20
N ALA A 78 -21.09 -1.80 0.04
CA ALA A 78 -21.06 -2.90 -0.92
C ALA A 78 -19.83 -2.88 -1.86
N TYR A 79 -19.08 -1.76 -1.87
CA TYR A 79 -17.95 -1.55 -2.77
C TYR A 79 -16.62 -1.52 -2.01
N TYR A 80 -15.53 -1.57 -2.77
CA TYR A 80 -14.19 -1.30 -2.26
C TYR A 80 -13.67 -0.02 -2.92
N GLY A 81 -13.16 0.90 -2.11
CA GLY A 81 -12.62 2.17 -2.57
C GLY A 81 -11.23 2.44 -2.02
N CYS A 82 -10.49 3.31 -2.70
CA CYS A 82 -9.23 3.85 -2.20
C CYS A 82 -9.55 4.86 -1.08
N GLY A 83 -9.06 4.59 0.13
CA GLY A 83 -9.21 5.50 1.26
C GLY A 83 -8.15 6.60 1.28
N ALA A 84 -6.93 6.24 0.89
CA ALA A 84 -5.81 7.14 0.77
C ALA A 84 -4.77 6.52 -0.18
N ARG A 85 -4.07 7.40 -0.88
CA ARG A 85 -2.96 7.10 -1.76
C ARG A 85 -1.78 7.98 -1.36
N ASP A 86 -0.58 7.43 -1.46
CA ASP A 86 0.65 8.17 -1.23
C ASP A 86 1.70 7.82 -2.30
N VAL A 87 2.56 8.79 -2.62
CA VAL A 87 3.71 8.63 -3.50
C VAL A 87 4.97 8.79 -2.66
N PHE A 88 5.84 7.79 -2.70
CA PHE A 88 7.03 7.76 -1.89
C PHE A 88 7.99 8.88 -2.31
N GLY A 89 8.51 9.64 -1.33
CA GLY A 89 9.52 10.66 -1.58
C GLY A 89 10.81 10.12 -2.22
N ALA A 90 11.08 8.81 -2.06
CA ALA A 90 12.13 8.08 -2.76
C ALA A 90 11.59 6.73 -3.28
N PRO A 91 11.83 6.39 -4.56
CA PRO A 91 11.49 5.07 -5.09
C PRO A 91 12.20 3.95 -4.32
N GLN A 92 11.49 2.83 -4.14
CA GLN A 92 11.99 1.66 -3.43
C GLN A 92 12.22 0.53 -4.42
N ALA A 93 13.49 0.26 -4.72
CA ALA A 93 13.88 -0.93 -5.47
C ALA A 93 13.71 -2.17 -4.58
N VAL A 94 12.93 -3.15 -5.06
CA VAL A 94 12.76 -4.44 -4.40
C VAL A 94 13.48 -5.49 -5.25
N PRO A 95 14.65 -6.01 -4.81
CA PRO A 95 15.39 -7.03 -5.54
C PRO A 95 14.57 -8.31 -5.73
N ILE A 96 15.03 -9.20 -6.62
CA ILE A 96 14.44 -10.54 -6.78
C ILE A 96 14.49 -11.28 -5.44
N ALA A 97 13.40 -11.96 -5.07
CA ALA A 97 13.16 -12.57 -3.76
C ALA A 97 13.18 -11.59 -2.57
N GLY A 98 13.30 -10.28 -2.84
CA GLY A 98 13.19 -9.22 -1.86
C GLY A 98 11.76 -8.98 -1.41
N THR A 99 11.59 -8.21 -0.35
CA THR A 99 10.28 -7.86 0.20
C THR A 99 10.24 -6.39 0.55
N ILE A 100 9.12 -5.73 0.25
CA ILE A 100 8.76 -4.43 0.80
C ILE A 100 7.57 -4.60 1.74
N THR A 101 7.63 -4.01 2.93
CA THR A 101 6.50 -3.97 3.86
C THR A 101 5.98 -2.56 3.95
N VAL A 102 4.71 -2.38 3.62
CA VAL A 102 4.01 -1.11 3.77
C VAL A 102 3.25 -1.13 5.10
N ASN A 103 3.52 -0.13 5.93
CA ASN A 103 2.89 0.11 7.21
C ASN A 103 2.11 1.43 7.12
N TRP A 104 0.80 1.37 7.33
CA TRP A 104 -0.09 2.53 7.25
C TRP A 104 -0.80 2.72 8.59
N THR A 105 -0.50 3.83 9.27
CA THR A 105 -1.25 4.22 10.47
C THR A 105 -2.40 5.11 10.07
N LEU A 106 -3.63 4.65 10.31
CA LEU A 106 -4.83 5.49 10.21
C LEU A 106 -5.07 6.11 11.58
N GLN A 107 -5.09 7.43 11.65
CA GLN A 107 -5.22 8.18 12.90
C GLN A 107 -6.22 9.33 12.76
N VAL A 108 -7.00 9.53 13.81
CA VAL A 108 -7.72 10.77 14.08
C VAL A 108 -7.11 11.43 15.31
N THR A 109 -6.99 12.76 15.28
CA THR A 109 -6.59 13.58 16.44
C THR A 109 -7.50 14.79 16.51
N VAL A 110 -7.75 15.27 17.72
CA VAL A 110 -8.45 16.55 17.99
C VAL A 110 -7.42 17.60 18.38
#